data_AF-A0A960XBP5-F1
#
_entry.id   AF-A0A960XBP5-F1
#
_cell.length_a   1.000
_cell.length_b   1.000
_cell.length_c   1.000
_cell.angle_alpha   90.00
_cell.angle_beta   90.00
_cell.angle_gamma   90.00
#
_symmetry.space_group_name_H-M   'P 1'
#
loop_
_entity.id
_entity.type
_entity.pdbx_description
1 polymer ?
#
loop_
_entity_poly.entity_id
_entity_poly.type
_entity_poly.pdbx_seq_one_letter_code
_entity_poly.pdbx_strand_id
1 'polypeptide(L)'
;MASNGVKVSSLKKLGNRVWYRGRYWTINRPVKSTSKNKKMMVLASKTINGEKRVKLIHFGALGYGHNYSRQAKKNYLTRSAGIRDKAGNLTKDNPWSANYWARKILWPANQPATGPRKTAKKAA
;
A
#
# COMPACT_ATOMS: atom_id res chain seq x y z
N MET A 1 19.25 5.86 -3.60
CA MET A 1 19.38 4.65 -2.76
C MET A 1 17.99 4.09 -2.45
N ALA A 2 17.72 2.82 -2.78
CA ALA A 2 16.48 2.18 -2.34
C ALA A 2 16.58 1.98 -0.82
N SER A 3 15.66 2.56 -0.05
CA SER A 3 15.63 2.36 1.41
C SER A 3 15.53 0.85 1.69
N ASN A 4 16.54 0.26 2.33
CA ASN A 4 16.61 -1.18 2.61
C ASN A 4 15.59 -1.69 3.64
N GLY A 5 14.62 -0.85 4.03
CA GLY A 5 13.64 -1.14 5.08
C GLY A 5 14.30 -1.25 6.45
N VAL A 6 13.50 -1.58 7.46
CA VAL A 6 13.96 -1.84 8.83
C VAL A 6 13.78 -3.32 9.14
N LYS A 7 14.79 -3.97 9.74
CA LYS A 7 14.71 -5.39 10.11
C LYS A 7 13.59 -5.59 11.14
N VAL A 8 12.69 -6.54 10.90
CA VAL A 8 11.60 -6.84 11.85
C VAL A 8 12.15 -7.32 13.20
N SER A 9 13.29 -8.02 13.19
CA SER A 9 14.00 -8.46 14.40
C SER A 9 14.45 -7.31 15.29
N SER A 10 14.72 -6.13 14.72
CA SER A 10 15.15 -4.94 15.48
C SER A 10 14.00 -4.15 16.13
N LEU A 11 12.75 -4.51 15.86
CA LEU A 11 11.59 -3.79 16.37
C LEU A 11 11.05 -4.43 17.66
N LYS A 12 10.61 -3.59 18.61
CA LYS A 12 9.89 -4.05 19.80
C LYS A 12 8.60 -4.76 19.37
N LYS A 13 8.39 -5.99 19.86
CA LYS A 13 7.22 -6.82 19.56
C LYS A 13 6.20 -6.77 20.70
N LEU A 14 4.93 -6.95 20.38
CA LEU A 14 3.84 -7.19 21.32
C LEU A 14 2.86 -8.16 20.67
N GLY A 15 2.93 -9.43 21.06
CA GLY A 15 2.22 -10.52 20.37
C GLY A 15 2.56 -10.54 18.88
N ASN A 16 1.53 -10.45 18.03
CA ASN A 16 1.68 -10.42 16.56
C ASN A 16 1.96 -9.01 15.99
N ARG A 17 2.18 -8.00 16.83
CA ARG A 17 2.38 -6.60 16.45
C ARG A 17 3.82 -6.16 16.63
N VAL A 18 4.24 -5.15 15.86
CA VAL A 18 5.55 -4.51 15.97
C VAL A 18 5.40 -3.01 16.23
N TRP A 19 6.22 -2.47 17.12
CA TRP A 19 6.30 -1.03 17.37
C TRP A 19 7.10 -0.37 16.24
N TYR A 20 6.49 0.59 15.54
CA TYR A 20 7.17 1.33 14.49
C TYR A 20 6.54 2.72 14.32
N ARG A 21 7.37 3.76 14.36
CA ARG A 21 6.97 5.17 14.21
C ARG A 21 5.79 5.57 15.12
N GLY A 22 5.94 5.32 16.43
CA GLY A 22 5.01 5.80 17.45
C GLY A 22 3.73 4.98 17.63
N ARG A 23 3.60 3.79 17.02
CA ARG A 23 2.45 2.90 17.25
C ARG A 23 2.76 1.43 17.00
N TYR A 24 1.89 0.56 17.52
CA TYR A 24 1.88 -0.86 17.21
C TYR A 24 1.15 -1.18 15.89
N TRP A 25 1.83 -1.92 15.03
CA TRP A 25 1.35 -2.35 13.72
C TRP A 25 1.16 -3.84 13.65
N THR A 26 0.05 -4.27 13.06
CA THR A 26 -0.05 -5.60 12.45
C THR A 26 0.54 -5.49 11.05
N ILE A 27 1.63 -6.21 10.78
CA ILE A 27 2.34 -6.17 9.49
C ILE A 27 1.37 -6.57 8.36
N ASN A 28 1.50 -5.92 7.20
CA ASN A 28 0.68 -6.17 6.00
C ASN A 28 -0.83 -5.96 6.18
N ARG A 29 -1.27 -5.28 7.25
CA ARG A 29 -2.66 -4.87 7.47
C ARG A 29 -2.82 -3.37 7.22
N PRO A 30 -3.44 -2.96 6.09
CA PRO A 30 -3.66 -1.56 5.80
C PRO A 30 -4.61 -0.89 6.79
N VAL A 31 -4.33 0.37 7.10
CA VAL A 31 -5.13 1.26 7.94
C VAL A 31 -5.25 2.63 7.27
N LYS A 32 -6.12 3.51 7.78
CA LYS A 32 -6.22 4.89 7.29
C LYS A 32 -4.88 5.61 7.40
N SER A 33 -4.49 6.31 6.34
CA SER A 33 -3.23 7.06 6.29
C SER A 33 -3.24 8.28 7.22
N THR A 34 -2.09 8.55 7.85
CA THR A 34 -1.84 9.82 8.56
C THR A 34 -1.43 10.96 7.62
N SER A 35 -0.90 10.65 6.43
CA SER A 35 -0.54 11.66 5.41
C SER A 35 -1.78 12.33 4.81
N LYS A 36 -1.77 13.66 4.72
CA LYS A 36 -2.91 14.52 4.32
C LYS A 36 -3.50 14.19 2.94
N ASN A 37 -2.70 13.62 2.03
CA ASN A 37 -3.09 13.40 0.63
C ASN A 37 -3.28 11.92 0.26
N LYS A 38 -3.20 11.01 1.24
CA LYS A 38 -3.25 9.56 0.99
C LYS A 38 -4.43 8.90 1.71
N LYS A 39 -5.04 7.89 1.08
CA LYS A 39 -6.19 7.18 1.66
C LYS A 39 -5.75 6.24 2.77
N MET A 40 -4.82 5.35 2.44
CA MET A 40 -4.43 4.22 3.28
C MET A 40 -2.92 4.20 3.46
N MET A 41 -2.49 3.54 4.52
CA MET A 41 -1.11 3.23 4.78
C MET A 41 -0.96 1.83 5.33
N VAL A 42 0.22 1.24 5.16
CA VAL A 42 0.50 -0.11 5.61
C VAL A 42 1.98 -0.26 5.95
N LEU A 43 2.27 -0.95 7.05
CA LEU A 43 3.61 -1.43 7.32
C LEU A 43 3.83 -2.72 6.53
N ALA A 44 4.34 -2.55 5.31
CA ALA A 44 4.56 -3.65 4.37
C ALA A 44 5.86 -4.39 4.69
N SER A 45 5.86 -5.72 4.56
CA SER A 45 7.07 -6.52 4.73
C SER A 45 7.54 -7.18 3.44
N LYS A 46 8.84 -7.37 3.31
CA LYS A 46 9.50 -8.20 2.30
C LYS A 46 10.73 -8.87 2.92
N THR A 47 11.08 -10.07 2.47
CA THR A 47 12.34 -10.73 2.83
C THR A 47 13.43 -10.27 1.87
N ILE A 48 14.57 -9.83 2.42
CA ILE A 48 15.75 -9.40 1.67
C ILE A 48 16.95 -10.10 2.30
N ASN A 49 17.68 -10.90 1.52
CA ASN A 49 18.85 -11.67 1.97
C ASN A 49 18.55 -12.49 3.24
N GLY A 50 17.46 -13.26 3.22
CA GLY A 50 17.01 -14.07 4.37
C GLY A 50 16.34 -13.29 5.52
N GLU A 51 16.43 -11.96 5.53
CA GLU A 51 15.89 -11.15 6.62
C GLU A 51 14.52 -10.54 6.29
N LYS A 52 13.54 -10.74 7.16
CA LYS A 52 12.25 -10.04 7.06
C LYS A 52 12.43 -8.57 7.44
N ARG A 53 12.11 -7.67 6.51
CA ARG A 53 12.20 -6.22 6.69
C ARG A 53 10.86 -5.56 6.44
N VAL A 54 10.65 -4.38 7.01
CA VAL A 54 9.43 -3.58 6.87
C VAL A 54 9.68 -2.18 6.33
N LYS A 55 8.68 -1.64 5.64
CA LYS A 55 8.63 -0.27 5.14
C LYS A 55 7.21 0.27 5.26
N LEU A 56 7.06 1.48 5.79
CA LEU A 56 5.75 2.17 5.81
C LEU A 56 5.45 2.73 4.42
N ILE A 57 4.33 2.33 3.85
CA ILE A 57 3.86 2.75 2.53
C ILE A 57 2.54 3.49 2.69
N HIS A 58 2.45 4.70 2.15
CA HIS A 58 1.18 5.42 1.99
C HIS A 58 0.71 5.31 0.54
N PHE A 59 -0.57 4.99 0.32
CA PHE A 59 -1.11 4.70 -1.00
C PHE A 59 -2.57 5.16 -1.19
N GLY A 60 -2.95 5.31 -2.46
CA GLY A 60 -4.21 5.90 -2.91
C GLY A 60 -4.28 7.41 -2.68
N ALA A 61 -4.63 8.20 -3.69
CA ALA A 61 -4.78 9.65 -3.54
C ALA A 61 -6.17 10.01 -2.99
N LEU A 62 -6.25 10.89 -1.99
CA LEU A 62 -7.54 11.46 -1.55
C LEU A 62 -8.16 12.33 -2.66
N GLY A 63 -9.47 12.57 -2.61
CA GLY A 63 -10.23 13.24 -3.68
C GLY A 63 -10.62 12.34 -4.85
N TYR A 64 -9.79 11.36 -5.24
CA TYR A 64 -10.05 10.49 -6.39
C TYR A 64 -10.91 9.27 -6.04
N GLY A 65 -11.87 8.93 -6.89
CA GLY A 65 -12.63 7.67 -6.76
C GLY A 65 -11.77 6.43 -6.94
N HIS A 66 -12.25 5.31 -6.39
CA HIS A 66 -11.68 4.00 -6.67
C HIS A 66 -12.76 2.92 -6.74
N ASN A 67 -12.52 1.90 -7.56
CA ASN A 67 -13.37 0.72 -7.72
C ASN A 67 -14.87 1.02 -7.94
N TYR A 68 -15.23 2.13 -8.56
CA TYR A 68 -16.62 2.62 -8.64
C TYR A 68 -17.37 2.18 -9.92
N SER A 69 -16.68 1.56 -10.87
CA SER A 69 -17.31 0.94 -12.04
C SER A 69 -16.41 -0.15 -12.63
N ARG A 70 -17.02 -1.12 -13.32
CA ARG A 70 -16.30 -2.21 -13.99
C ARG A 70 -15.30 -1.67 -15.01
N GLN A 71 -15.71 -0.68 -15.80
CA GLN A 71 -14.85 -0.05 -16.81
C GLN A 71 -13.67 0.70 -16.18
N ALA A 72 -13.90 1.49 -15.13
CA ALA A 72 -12.83 2.21 -14.44
C ALA A 72 -11.84 1.22 -13.79
N LYS A 73 -12.34 0.12 -13.22
CA LYS A 73 -11.50 -0.95 -12.66
C LYS A 73 -10.62 -1.57 -13.74
N LYS A 74 -11.20 -1.97 -14.88
CA LYS A 74 -10.46 -2.54 -16.00
C LYS A 74 -9.35 -1.60 -16.48
N ASN A 75 -9.70 -0.34 -16.76
CA ASN A 75 -8.74 0.66 -17.24
C ASN A 75 -7.59 0.91 -16.24
N TYR A 76 -7.92 1.05 -14.95
CA TYR A 76 -6.92 1.24 -13.90
C TYR A 76 -5.99 0.03 -13.81
N LEU A 77 -6.54 -1.20 -13.78
CA LEU A 77 -5.75 -2.42 -13.66
C LEU A 77 -4.85 -2.65 -14.87
N THR A 78 -5.30 -2.35 -16.09
CA THR A 78 -4.46 -2.44 -17.29
C THR A 78 -3.28 -1.48 -17.22
N ARG A 79 -3.54 -0.18 -17.00
CA ARG A 79 -2.47 0.83 -16.95
C ARG A 79 -1.48 0.60 -15.81
N SER A 80 -2.01 0.32 -14.62
CA SER A 80 -1.18 0.13 -13.43
C SER A 80 -0.38 -1.18 -13.45
N ALA A 81 -0.72 -2.14 -14.32
CA ALA A 81 0.03 -3.39 -14.42
C ALA A 81 1.44 -3.18 -15.02
N GLY A 82 1.61 -2.18 -15.88
CA GLY A 82 2.88 -1.89 -16.56
C GLY A 82 3.82 -0.92 -15.83
N ILE A 83 3.44 -0.42 -14.66
CA ILE A 83 4.28 0.55 -13.92
C ILE A 83 5.52 -0.16 -13.38
N ARG A 84 6.71 0.30 -13.79
CA ARG A 84 8.02 -0.21 -13.37
C ARG A 84 8.71 0.72 -12.37
N ASP A 85 9.57 0.15 -11.54
CA ASP A 85 10.51 0.94 -10.72
C ASP A 85 11.77 1.34 -11.50
N LYS A 86 12.68 2.05 -10.84
CA LYS A 86 13.93 2.52 -11.45
C LYS A 86 14.86 1.40 -11.93
N ALA A 87 14.67 0.18 -11.44
CA ALA A 87 15.43 -1.00 -11.83
C ALA A 87 14.65 -1.85 -12.86
N GLY A 88 13.57 -1.32 -13.44
CA GLY A 88 12.78 -2.00 -14.46
C GLY A 88 11.80 -3.04 -13.91
N ASN A 89 11.71 -3.24 -12.59
CA ASN A 89 10.84 -4.28 -12.01
C ASN A 89 9.39 -3.83 -11.93
N LEU A 90 8.45 -4.74 -12.16
CA LEU A 90 7.01 -4.45 -12.09
C LEU A 90 6.60 -4.12 -10.65
N THR A 91 6.07 -2.91 -10.45
CA THR A 91 5.65 -2.45 -9.12
C THR A 91 4.41 -3.17 -8.62
N LYS A 92 3.55 -3.69 -9.50
CA LYS A 92 2.36 -4.45 -9.13
C LYS A 92 2.66 -5.72 -8.34
N ASP A 93 3.90 -6.23 -8.43
CA ASP A 93 4.36 -7.47 -7.81
C ASP A 93 5.28 -7.19 -6.59
N ASN A 94 5.52 -5.91 -6.28
CA ASN A 94 6.41 -5.49 -5.20
C ASN A 94 5.61 -5.01 -3.97
N PRO A 95 5.58 -5.75 -2.84
CA PRO A 95 4.88 -5.36 -1.62
C PRO A 95 5.37 -4.02 -1.02
N TRP A 96 6.55 -3.53 -1.40
CA TRP A 96 7.06 -2.22 -0.98
C TRP A 96 6.68 -1.09 -1.93
N SER A 97 5.79 -1.34 -2.90
CA SER A 97 5.27 -0.32 -3.80
C SER A 97 3.87 0.13 -3.37
N ALA A 98 3.55 1.42 -3.58
CA ALA A 98 2.19 1.91 -3.40
C ALA A 98 1.21 1.30 -4.42
N ASN A 99 1.69 0.92 -5.61
CA ASN A 99 0.87 0.33 -6.67
C ASN A 99 0.34 -1.05 -6.27
N TYR A 100 1.19 -1.91 -5.70
CA TYR A 100 0.80 -3.24 -5.18
C TYR A 100 -0.39 -3.11 -4.22
N TRP A 101 -0.28 -2.21 -3.23
CA TRP A 101 -1.33 -2.02 -2.23
C TRP A 101 -2.58 -1.34 -2.80
N ALA A 102 -2.43 -0.39 -3.71
CA ALA A 102 -3.57 0.22 -4.39
C ALA A 102 -4.36 -0.82 -5.20
N ARG A 103 -3.68 -1.70 -5.95
CA ARG A 103 -4.33 -2.79 -6.68
C ARG A 103 -4.98 -3.81 -5.74
N LYS A 104 -4.30 -4.18 -4.65
CA LYS A 104 -4.80 -5.18 -3.70
C LYS A 104 -6.01 -4.71 -2.90
N ILE A 105 -6.04 -3.44 -2.50
CA ILE A 105 -7.00 -2.92 -1.51
C ILE A 105 -8.02 -1.96 -2.13
N LEU A 106 -7.59 -1.07 -3.01
CA LEU A 106 -8.45 -0.04 -3.60
C LEU A 106 -9.00 -0.43 -4.97
N TRP A 107 -8.36 -1.36 -5.67
CA TRP A 107 -8.82 -1.88 -6.96
C TRP A 107 -8.76 -3.41 -7.05
N PRO A 108 -9.31 -4.13 -6.05
CA PRO A 108 -9.24 -5.59 -6.01
C PRO A 108 -9.83 -6.20 -7.30
N ALA A 109 -9.04 -7.02 -7.98
CA ALA A 109 -9.45 -7.64 -9.25
C ALA A 109 -10.67 -8.56 -9.07
N ASN A 110 -10.66 -9.33 -7.99
CA ASN A 110 -11.62 -10.38 -7.62
C ASN A 110 -12.81 -9.89 -6.77
N GLN A 111 -13.10 -8.58 -6.78
CA GLN A 111 -14.22 -8.00 -6.03
C GLN A 111 -15.09 -7.13 -6.94
N PRO A 112 -16.39 -6.98 -6.63
CA PRO A 112 -17.28 -6.11 -7.40
C PRO A 112 -16.84 -4.65 -7.31
N ALA A 113 -17.18 -3.87 -8.34
CA ALA A 113 -16.83 -2.47 -8.43
C ALA A 113 -17.88 -1.59 -7.73
N THR A 114 -17.87 -1.62 -6.40
CA THR A 114 -18.81 -0.92 -5.50
C THR A 114 -18.15 0.20 -4.69
N GLY A 115 -16.93 0.59 -5.05
CA GLY A 115 -16.19 1.65 -4.38
C GLY A 115 -16.74 3.05 -4.70
N PRO A 116 -16.26 4.07 -3.97
CA PRO A 116 -16.78 5.43 -4.10
C PRO A 116 -16.23 6.14 -5.36
N ARG A 117 -17.09 6.88 -6.06
CA ARG A 117 -16.71 7.73 -7.22
C ARG A 117 -15.81 8.91 -6.83
N LYS A 118 -15.90 9.39 -5.60
CA LYS A 118 -15.04 10.42 -5.00
C LYS A 118 -14.79 10.06 -3.54
N THR A 119 -13.65 10.44 -2.98
CA THR A 119 -13.41 10.32 -1.53
C THR A 119 -13.19 11.69 -0.94
N ALA A 120 -13.76 11.97 0.24
CA ALA A 120 -13.55 13.23 0.94
C ALA A 120 -12.05 13.55 1.09
N LYS A 121 -11.69 14.82 0.84
CA LYS A 121 -10.38 15.32 1.26
C LYS A 121 -10.40 15.42 2.79
N LYS A 122 -9.26 15.19 3.43
CA LYS A 122 -9.13 15.49 4.85
C LYS A 122 -9.30 17.01 4.99
N ALA A 123 -10.15 17.47 5.91
CA ALA A 123 -10.22 18.89 6.25
C ALA A 123 -8.81 19.40 6.60
N ALA A 124 -8.48 20.60 6.13
CA ALA A 124 -7.14 21.19 6.22
C ALA A 124 -6.71 21.42 7.66
#